data_AF-A0AAF0D1D4-F1
#
_entry.id   AF-A0AAF0D1D4-F1
#
_cell.length_a   1.000
_cell.length_b   1.000
_cell.length_c   1.000
_cell.angle_alpha   90.00
_cell.angle_beta   90.00
_cell.angle_gamma   90.00
#
_symmetry.space_group_name_H-M   'P 1'
#
loop_
_entity.id
_entity.type
_entity.pdbx_description
1 polymer ?
#
loop_
_entity_poly.entity_id
_entity_poly.type
_entity_poly.pdbx_seq_one_letter_code
_entity_poly.pdbx_strand_id
1 'polypeptide(L)' 'MSTQLKCKKCGSTNIVQEANKNRVLGYTSHTPIYAKKYTCNDCGTEWE' A
#
# COMPACT_ATOMS: atom_id res chain seq x y z
N MET A 1 2.67 19.81 -0.49
CA MET A 1 1.43 19.24 -1.04
C MET A 1 1.27 17.84 -0.44
N SER A 2 0.35 17.68 0.52
CA SER A 2 0.09 16.39 1.16
C SER A 2 -0.88 15.62 0.28
N THR A 3 -0.37 14.68 -0.53
CA THR A 3 -1.22 13.79 -1.34
C THR A 3 -1.99 12.89 -0.39
N GLN A 4 -3.20 13.29 0.02
CA GLN A 4 -4.09 12.41 0.78
C GLN A 4 -4.42 11.21 -0.10
N LEU A 5 -3.94 10.04 0.32
CA LEU A 5 -4.30 8.78 -0.29
C LEU A 5 -5.81 8.59 -0.09
N LYS A 6 -6.57 8.53 -1.18
CA LYS A 6 -8.03 8.36 -1.18
C LYS A 6 -8.37 7.12 -2.00
N CYS A 7 -9.23 6.27 -1.46
CA CYS A 7 -9.68 5.08 -2.15
C CYS A 7 -10.46 5.49 -3.39
N LYS A 8 -10.06 5.02 -4.57
CA LYS A 8 -10.74 5.33 -5.84
C LYS A 8 -12.13 4.70 -5.95
N LYS A 9 -12.43 3.68 -5.13
CA LYS A 9 -13.70 2.95 -5.17
C LYS A 9 -14.78 3.58 -4.29
N CYS A 10 -14.48 3.86 -3.03
CA CYS A 10 -15.45 4.40 -2.07
C CYS A 10 -15.18 5.84 -1.64
N GLY A 11 -14.02 6.40 -2.00
CA GLY A 11 -13.64 7.74 -1.56
C GLY A 11 -13.20 7.84 -0.10
N SER A 12 -13.11 6.74 0.65
CA SER A 12 -12.57 6.77 2.02
C SER A 12 -11.08 7.11 2.02
N THR A 13 -10.64 7.81 3.06
CA THR A 13 -9.22 8.09 3.37
C THR A 13 -8.66 7.12 4.39
N ASN A 14 -9.48 6.19 4.91
CA ASN A 14 -9.06 5.14 5.82
C ASN A 14 -8.38 4.02 5.04
N ILE A 15 -7.09 4.23 4.78
CA ILE A 15 -6.25 3.36 3.96
C ILE A 15 -5.03 2.97 4.78
N VAL A 16 -4.83 1.67 4.89
CA VAL A 16 -3.66 1.07 5.53
C VAL A 16 -2.63 0.76 4.46
N GLN A 17 -1.39 1.16 4.73
CA GLN A 17 -0.25 0.84 3.87
C GLN A 17 0.60 -0.22 4.56
N GLU A 18 0.85 -1.33 3.87
CA GLU A 18 1.67 -2.44 4.37
C GLU A 18 2.72 -2.86 3.35
N ALA A 19 3.76 -3.53 3.83
CA ALA A 19 4.76 -4.16 2.99
C ALA A 19 4.20 -5.48 2.44
N ASN A 20 4.10 -5.61 1.12
CA ASN A 20 3.75 -6.86 0.47
C ASN A 20 4.96 -7.81 0.48
N LYS A 21 5.05 -8.63 1.53
CA LYS A 21 6.13 -9.59 1.72
C LYS A 21 6.23 -10.65 0.62
N ASN A 22 5.17 -10.84 -0.17
CA ASN A 22 5.16 -11.77 -1.32
C ASN A 22 5.79 -11.15 -2.57
N ARG A 23 5.97 -9.81 -2.61
CA ARG A 23 6.50 -9.10 -3.77
C ARG A 23 7.74 -8.30 -3.37
N VAL A 24 8.91 -8.93 -3.51
CA VAL A 24 10.21 -8.27 -3.30
C VAL A 24 10.57 -7.50 -4.56
N LEU A 25 10.75 -6.17 -4.43
CA LEU A 25 11.19 -5.30 -5.52
C LEU A 25 12.71 -5.38 -5.74
N GLY A 26 13.46 -5.71 -4.69
CA GLY A 26 14.90 -5.84 -4.73
C GLY A 26 15.48 -6.02 -3.34
N TYR A 27 16.80 -5.92 -3.23
CA TYR A 27 17.53 -6.02 -1.97
C TYR A 27 18.49 -4.85 -1.85
N THR A 28 18.52 -4.20 -0.69
CA THR A 28 19.52 -3.17 -0.36
C THR A 28 20.32 -3.62 0.85
N SER A 29 21.63 -3.76 0.69
CA SER A 29 22.54 -4.24 1.76
C SER A 29 21.99 -5.46 2.52
N HIS A 30 21.56 -6.48 1.78
CA HIS A 30 20.95 -7.74 2.28
C HIS A 30 19.57 -7.60 2.94
N THR A 31 18.97 -6.41 2.94
CA THR A 31 17.59 -6.20 3.41
C THR A 31 16.63 -6.23 2.21
N PRO A 32 15.59 -7.09 2.20
CA PRO A 32 14.59 -7.11 1.15
C PRO A 32 13.76 -5.83 1.16
N ILE A 33 13.63 -5.20 -0.01
CA ILE A 33 12.71 -4.09 -0.25
C ILE A 33 11.43 -4.70 -0.79
N TYR A 34 10.37 -4.62 -0.01
CA TYR A 34 9.05 -5.11 -0.40
C TYR A 34 8.26 -4.03 -1.14
N ALA A 35 7.40 -4.45 -2.06
CA ALA A 35 6.41 -3.57 -2.66
C ALA A 35 5.46 -3.04 -1.58
N LYS A 36 4.94 -1.83 -1.78
CA LYS A 36 3.90 -1.29 -0.91
C LYS A 36 2.56 -1.80 -1.40
N LYS A 37 1.71 -2.21 -0.47
CA LYS A 37 0.31 -2.52 -0.71
C LYS A 37 -0.52 -1.54 0.10
N TYR A 38 -1.61 -1.08 -0.49
CA TYR A 38 -2.59 -0.20 0.11
C TYR A 38 -3.92 -0.91 0.17
N THR A 39 -4.53 -0.91 1.34
CA THR A 39 -5.83 -1.55 1.59
C THR A 39 -6.78 -0.53 2.19
N CYS A 40 -7.93 -0.32 1.56
CA CYS A 40 -8.99 0.50 2.13
C CYS A 40 -9.78 -0.32 3.15
N ASN A 41 -9.82 0.13 4.41
CA ASN A 41 -10.55 -0.57 5.48
C ASN A 41 -12.07 -0.48 5.36
N ASP A 42 -12.59 0.54 4.68
CA ASP A 42 -14.04 0.73 4.52
C ASP A 42 -14.65 -0.19 3.46
N CYS A 43 -13.98 -0.36 2.32
CA CYS A 43 -14.54 -1.12 1.18
C CYS A 43 -13.72 -2.35 0.79
N GLY A 44 -12.62 -2.63 1.49
CA GLY A 44 -11.75 -3.77 1.25
C GLY A 44 -10.98 -3.74 -0.08
N THR A 45 -10.94 -2.58 -0.77
CA THR A 45 -10.19 -2.49 -2.03
C THR A 45 -8.71 -2.45 -1.76
N GLU A 46 -7.97 -3.27 -2.49
CA GLU A 46 -6.51 -3.40 -2.39
C GLU A 46 -5.85 -2.93 -3.69
N TRP A 47 -4.74 -2.21 -3.59
CA TRP A 47 -3.93 -1.80 -4.73
C TRP A 47 -2.46 -1.68 -4.34
N GLU A 48 -1.57 -1.75 -5.33
CA GLU A 48 -0.11 -1.69 -5.18
C GLU A 48 0.51 -0.67 -6.13
#